data_AF-L5NQF8-F1
#
_entry.id   AF-L5NQF8-F1
#
_cell.length_a   1.000
_cell.length_b   1.000
_cell.length_c   1.000
_cell.angle_alpha   90.00
_cell.angle_beta   90.00
_cell.angle_gamma   90.00
#
_symmetry.space_group_name_H-M   'P 1'
#
loop_
_entity.id
_entity.type
_entity.pdbx_description
1 polymer ?
#
loop_
_entity_poly.entity_id
_entity_poly.type
_entity_poly.pdbx_seq_one_letter_code
_entity_poly.pdbx_strand_id
1 'polypeptide(L)' 'MPTVHFRGREIECDRGDVLRDVLRAAGESPHNGHSSWFNCRGGGSCGTCAVRVRGPVTYRTKKERRRLRFPARP' A
#
# COMPACT_ATOMS: atom_id res chain seq x y z
N MET A 1 9.28 -14.84 8.53
CA MET A 1 8.49 -14.29 7.41
C MET A 1 7.12 -13.89 7.91
N PRO A 2 6.71 -12.61 7.79
CA PRO A 2 5.33 -12.19 8.02
C PRO A 2 4.41 -12.63 6.87
N THR A 3 3.11 -12.71 7.17
CA THR A 3 2.05 -13.01 6.19
C THR A 3 1.07 -11.84 6.13
N VAL A 4 0.73 -11.40 4.91
CA VAL A 4 -0.28 -10.38 4.64
C VAL A 4 -1.57 -11.06 4.24
N HIS A 5 -2.67 -10.73 4.92
CA HIS A 5 -4.02 -11.16 4.54
C HIS A 5 -4.72 -10.01 3.79
N PHE A 6 -5.07 -10.23 2.52
CA PHE A 6 -5.71 -9.23 1.68
C PHE A 6 -6.80 -9.87 0.82
N ARG A 7 -8.05 -9.40 0.94
CA ARG A 7 -9.22 -9.90 0.19
C ARG A 7 -9.37 -11.44 0.23
N GLY A 8 -9.10 -12.05 1.38
CA GLY A 8 -9.19 -13.51 1.57
C GLY A 8 -7.99 -14.29 1.04
N ARG A 9 -6.94 -13.62 0.54
CA ARG A 9 -5.69 -14.24 0.11
C ARG A 9 -4.61 -14.05 1.15
N GLU A 10 -3.76 -15.05 1.28
CA GLU A 10 -2.55 -15.02 2.09
C GLU A 10 -1.35 -14.79 1.18
N ILE A 11 -0.50 -13.83 1.53
CA ILE A 11 0.67 -13.44 0.75
C ILE A 11 1.86 -13.42 1.68
N GLU A 12 2.83 -14.29 1.45
CA GLU A 12 4.10 -14.28 2.17
C GLU A 12 4.95 -13.10 1.71
N CYS A 13 5.62 -12.45 2.66
CA CYS A 13 6.58 -11.39 2.34
C CYS A 13 7.71 -11.34 3.36
N ASP A 14 8.72 -10.53 3.05
CA ASP A 14 9.84 -10.30 3.95
C ASP A 14 9.61 -9.08 4.85
N ARG A 15 10.31 -9.06 5.98
CA ARG A 15 10.29 -7.89 6.87
C ARG A 15 10.99 -6.73 6.18
N GLY A 16 10.29 -5.61 6.05
CA GLY A 16 10.80 -4.41 5.40
C GLY A 16 10.25 -4.20 4.00
N ASP A 17 9.57 -5.21 3.44
CA ASP A 17 8.93 -5.07 2.14
C ASP A 17 7.85 -3.98 2.13
N VAL A 18 7.77 -3.30 1.00
CA VAL A 18 6.74 -2.30 0.76
C VAL A 18 5.44 -3.03 0.45
N LEU A 19 4.43 -2.86 1.32
CA LEU A 19 3.12 -3.53 1.19
C LEU A 19 2.47 -3.38 -0.19
N ARG A 20 2.63 -2.22 -0.85
CA ARG A 20 2.15 -2.01 -2.23
C ARG A 20 2.76 -3.03 -3.19
N ASP A 21 4.06 -3.24 -3.11
CA ASP A 21 4.80 -4.06 -4.06
C ASP A 21 4.55 -5.54 -3.78
N VAL A 22 4.43 -5.93 -2.51
CA VAL A 22 3.97 -7.27 -2.08
C VAL A 22 2.62 -7.61 -2.70
N LEU A 23 1.63 -6.73 -2.57
CA LEU A 23 0.30 -6.95 -3.17
C LEU A 23 0.40 -7.10 -4.70
N ARG A 24 1.16 -6.22 -5.37
CA ARG A 24 1.31 -6.25 -6.82
C ARG A 24 2.01 -7.51 -7.33
N ALA A 25 3.03 -7.99 -6.62
CA ALA A 25 3.72 -9.24 -6.95
C ALA A 25 2.77 -10.44 -6.87
N ALA A 26 1.80 -10.41 -5.96
CA ALA A 26 0.76 -11.43 -5.81
C ALA A 26 -0.44 -11.26 -6.77
N GLY A 27 -0.39 -10.31 -7.71
CA GLY A 27 -1.49 -10.00 -8.62
C GLY A 27 -2.66 -9.24 -7.98
N GLU A 28 -2.50 -8.79 -6.74
CA GLU A 28 -3.43 -7.91 -6.05
C GLU A 28 -3.03 -6.44 -6.19
N SER A 29 -3.92 -5.53 -5.81
CA SER A 29 -3.61 -4.11 -5.83
C SER A 29 -4.34 -3.35 -4.72
N PRO A 30 -3.64 -2.44 -4.01
CA PRO A 30 -4.30 -1.49 -3.13
C PRO A 30 -5.05 -0.40 -3.91
N HIS A 31 -4.81 -0.29 -5.22
CA HIS A 31 -5.47 0.68 -6.09
C HIS A 31 -6.86 0.20 -6.52
N ASN A 32 -7.73 1.16 -6.81
CA ASN A 32 -9.09 0.92 -7.30
C ASN A 32 -9.45 1.86 -8.46
N GLY A 33 -10.41 1.46 -9.30
CA GLY A 33 -10.86 2.25 -10.45
C GLY A 33 -9.71 2.74 -11.34
N HIS A 34 -9.74 4.03 -11.70
CA HIS A 34 -8.73 4.67 -12.54
C HIS A 34 -7.33 4.70 -11.91
N SER A 35 -7.23 4.66 -10.58
CA SER A 35 -5.94 4.70 -9.89
C SER A 35 -5.10 3.43 -10.10
N SER A 36 -5.68 2.34 -10.64
CA SER A 36 -4.91 1.17 -11.09
C SER A 36 -3.94 1.51 -12.22
N TRP A 37 -4.29 2.49 -13.06
CA TRP A 37 -3.47 2.96 -14.19
C TRP A 37 -2.78 4.29 -13.87
N PHE A 38 -3.50 5.22 -13.26
CA PHE A 38 -3.04 6.59 -12.97
C PHE A 38 -2.61 6.75 -11.50
N ASN A 39 -1.52 6.08 -11.11
CA ASN A 39 -0.91 6.23 -9.79
C ASN A 39 0.54 6.71 -9.86
N CYS A 40 1.09 7.13 -8.72
CA CYS A 40 2.48 7.59 -8.61
C CYS A 40 3.53 6.47 -8.62
N ARG A 41 3.13 5.21 -8.82
CA ARG A 41 4.01 4.02 -8.81
C ARG A 41 4.92 3.90 -7.59
N GLY A 42 4.49 4.47 -6.45
CA GLY A 42 5.28 4.50 -5.22
C GLY A 42 6.03 5.77 -4.91
N GLY A 43 5.89 6.80 -5.73
CA GLY A 43 6.43 8.12 -5.44
C GLY A 43 5.83 8.83 -4.22
N GLY A 44 4.83 8.25 -3.53
CA GLY A 44 4.25 8.77 -2.29
C GLY A 44 3.49 10.10 -2.44
N SER A 45 3.12 10.50 -3.66
CA SER A 45 2.47 11.79 -3.96
C SER A 45 0.96 11.68 -4.22
N CYS A 46 0.48 10.56 -4.77
CA CYS A 46 -0.94 10.40 -5.12
C CYS A 46 -1.83 9.95 -3.96
N GLY A 47 -1.30 9.17 -3.00
CA GLY A 47 -2.06 8.64 -1.86
C GLY A 47 -3.04 7.51 -2.21
N THR A 48 -3.12 7.08 -3.46
CA THR A 48 -4.11 6.08 -3.93
C THR A 48 -3.77 4.64 -3.54
N CYS A 49 -2.61 4.40 -2.92
CA CYS A 49 -2.25 3.11 -2.30
C CYS A 49 -2.52 3.10 -0.78
N ALA A 50 -3.23 4.09 -0.24
CA ALA A 50 -3.52 4.14 1.19
C ALA A 50 -4.48 3.02 1.60
N VAL A 51 -4.07 2.25 2.61
CA VAL A 51 -4.86 1.15 3.17
C VAL A 51 -4.90 1.24 4.69
N ARG A 52 -5.94 0.65 5.28
CA ARG A 52 -6.00 0.42 6.73
C ARG A 52 -5.28 -0.88 7.04
N VAL A 53 -4.28 -0.84 7.91
CA VAL A 53 -3.55 -2.02 8.34
C VAL A 53 -3.95 -2.37 9.78
N ARG A 54 -4.16 -3.66 10.03
CA ARG A 54 -4.31 -4.23 11.37
C ARG A 54 -3.15 -5.20 11.58
N GLY A 55 -2.37 -4.98 12.64
CA GLY A 55 -1.17 -5.76 12.91
C GLY A 55 0.12 -4.93 12.85
N PRO A 56 1.28 -5.58 13.02
CA PRO A 56 2.55 -4.90 13.13
C PRO A 56 3.01 -4.32 11.78
N VAL A 57 3.38 -3.04 11.80
CA VAL A 57 4.05 -2.34 10.71
C VAL A 57 5.12 -1.42 11.28
N THR A 58 6.02 -0.96 10.42
CA THR A 58 6.99 0.08 10.79
C THR A 58 6.31 1.44 10.99
N TYR A 59 7.03 2.38 11.61
CA TYR A 59 6.56 3.75 11.73
C TYR A 59 6.45 4.43 10.37
N ARG A 60 5.38 5.21 10.19
CA ARG A 60 5.21 6.03 9.00
C ARG A 60 6.33 7.06 8.85
N THR A 61 6.91 7.11 7.66
CA THR A 61 7.86 8.14 7.24
C THR A 61 7.23 9.55 7.29
N LYS A 62 8.07 10.59 7.32
CA LYS A 62 7.60 12.00 7.25
C LYS A 62 6.72 12.25 6.02
N LYS A 63 7.07 11.62 4.88
CA LYS A 63 6.38 11.75 3.60
C LYS A 63 4.97 11.14 3.66
N GLU A 64 4.85 9.93 4.18
CA GLU A 64 3.56 9.26 4.37
C GLU A 64 2.65 10.04 5.32
N ARG A 65 3.19 10.49 6.46
CA ARG A 65 2.41 11.30 7.41
C ARG A 65 1.89 12.59 6.78
N ARG A 66 2.70 13.26 5.95
CA ARG A 66 2.25 14.45 5.22
C ARG A 66 1.18 14.08 4.20
N ARG A 67 1.37 13.00 3.43
CA ARG A 67 0.42 12.63 2.39
C ARG A 67 -0.94 12.21 2.93
N LEU A 68 -0.98 11.45 4.03
CA LEU A 68 -2.22 10.97 4.64
C LEU A 68 -3.08 12.07 5.28
N ARG A 69 -2.58 13.30 5.39
CA ARG A 69 -3.36 14.47 5.84
C ARG A 69 -4.29 15.03 4.77
N PHE A 70 -4.08 14.65 3.51
CA PHE A 70 -4.88 15.10 2.38
C PHE A 70 -5.67 13.92 1.80
N PRO A 71 -6.86 14.13 1.21
CA PRO A 71 -7.61 13.07 0.55
C PRO A 71 -6.78 12.41 -0.55
N ALA A 72 -7.07 11.15 -0.87
CA ALA A 72 -6.49 10.49 -2.04
C ALA A 72 -6.81 11.33 -3.30
N ARG A 73 -5.89 11.35 -4.27
CA ARG A 73 -6.22 11.98 -5.55
C ARG A 73 -7.32 11.15 -6.22
N PRO A 74 -8.26 11.82 -6.93
CA PRO A 74 -9.22 11.11 -7.77
C PRO A 74 -8.51 10.25 -8.82
#